data_AF-A0A929JWQ2-F1
#
_entry.id   AF-A0A929JWQ2-F1
#
_cell.length_a   1.000
_cell.length_b   1.000
_cell.length_c   1.000
_cell.angle_alpha   90.00
_cell.angle_beta   90.00
_cell.angle_gamma   90.00
#
_symmetry.space_group_name_H-M   'P 1'
#
loop_
_entity.id
_entity.type
_entity.pdbx_description
1 polymer ?
#
loop_
_entity_poly.entity_id
_entity_poly.type
_entity_poly.pdbx_seq_one_letter_code
_entity_poly.pdbx_strand_id
1 'polypeptide(L)'
;MARRKVFELNPDLSMHIDFGTYGLIMYYAKSQDLILAEKLFNATQPEFLYRRERDLSTTGIEYDDPIGHFNPNDLVQVVYFIDNVLCPALNREEKPILEMYDGKQKFLDLYDSETGFLSEICLYDSDAFQDRPGMMEATCMNLNELFKESLHTNTPLKIYAY
;
A
#
# COMPACT_ATOMS: atom_id res chain seq x y z
N MET A 1 15.38 11.48 -8.76
CA MET A 1 14.39 10.58 -9.40
C MET A 1 13.30 10.34 -8.37
N ALA A 2 12.02 10.45 -8.73
CA ALA A 2 10.94 10.25 -7.76
C ALA A 2 10.81 8.76 -7.45
N ARG A 3 10.82 8.40 -6.15
CA ARG A 3 10.72 7.00 -5.72
C ARG A 3 9.34 6.44 -6.02
N ARG A 4 9.29 5.24 -6.58
CA ARG A 4 8.04 4.58 -6.98
C ARG A 4 7.98 3.13 -6.54
N LYS A 5 6.80 2.72 -6.10
CA LYS A 5 6.44 1.33 -5.89
C LYS A 5 5.72 0.80 -7.12
N VAL A 6 6.13 -0.37 -7.59
CA VAL A 6 5.55 -1.02 -8.77
C VAL A 6 4.93 -2.33 -8.35
N PHE A 7 3.72 -2.56 -8.84
CA PHE A 7 2.96 -3.81 -8.68
C PHE A 7 2.75 -4.38 -10.08
N GLU A 8 3.23 -5.58 -10.34
CA GLU A 8 3.13 -6.24 -11.64
C GLU A 8 2.55 -7.65 -11.45
N LEU A 9 1.42 -7.95 -12.08
CA LEU A 9 0.93 -9.33 -12.15
C LEU A 9 1.45 -10.04 -13.40
N ASN A 10 1.47 -9.33 -14.52
CA ASN A 10 2.05 -9.74 -15.79
C ASN A 10 2.44 -8.49 -16.60
N PRO A 11 3.11 -8.64 -17.76
CA PRO A 11 3.59 -7.48 -18.55
C PRO A 11 2.51 -6.47 -18.95
N ASP A 12 1.25 -6.90 -19.04
CA ASP A 12 0.13 -6.06 -19.46
C ASP A 12 -0.67 -5.48 -18.27
N LEU A 13 -0.46 -6.01 -17.06
CA LEU A 13 -1.12 -5.60 -15.82
C LEU A 13 -0.08 -5.17 -14.79
N SER A 14 0.27 -3.88 -14.87
CA SER A 14 1.17 -3.24 -13.92
C SER A 14 0.64 -1.88 -13.46
N MET A 15 1.04 -1.49 -12.26
CA MET A 15 0.70 -0.24 -11.62
C MET A 15 1.92 0.39 -10.97
N HIS A 16 2.02 1.71 -11.06
CA HIS A 16 3.09 2.50 -10.45
C HIS A 16 2.48 3.52 -9.50
N ILE A 17 3.00 3.61 -8.28
CA ILE A 17 2.55 4.55 -7.26
C ILE A 17 3.78 5.28 -6.70
N ASP A 18 3.74 6.61 -6.63
CA ASP A 18 4.81 7.37 -5.96
C ASP A 18 4.81 7.05 -4.46
N PHE A 19 6.00 6.96 -3.85
CA PHE A 19 6.15 6.54 -2.44
C PHE A 19 5.34 7.39 -1.46
N GLY A 20 5.32 8.71 -1.64
CA GLY A 20 4.54 9.62 -0.80
C GLY A 20 3.04 9.34 -0.88
N THR A 21 2.52 9.19 -2.10
CA THR A 21 1.11 8.80 -2.33
C THR A 21 0.79 7.45 -1.70
N TYR A 22 1.64 6.44 -1.89
CA TYR A 22 1.47 5.12 -1.30
C TYR A 22 1.47 5.18 0.24
N GLY A 23 2.43 5.89 0.84
CA GLY A 23 2.49 6.09 2.28
C GLY A 23 1.27 6.83 2.83
N LEU A 24 0.79 7.86 2.13
CA LEU A 24 -0.42 8.59 2.51
C LEU A 24 -1.67 7.71 2.45
N ILE A 25 -1.82 6.89 1.40
CA ILE A 25 -2.91 5.91 1.29
C ILE A 25 -2.87 4.93 2.46
N MET A 26 -1.69 4.37 2.76
CA MET A 26 -1.56 3.39 3.84
C MET A 26 -1.81 3.99 5.22
N TYR A 27 -1.34 5.22 5.45
CA TYR A 27 -1.60 5.93 6.70
C TYR A 27 -3.08 6.29 6.86
N TYR A 28 -3.73 6.74 5.79
CA TYR A 28 -5.17 6.99 5.80
C TYR A 28 -5.97 5.69 6.00
N ALA A 29 -5.58 4.59 5.35
CA ALA A 29 -6.21 3.29 5.53
C ALA A 29 -6.11 2.82 6.99
N LYS A 30 -4.96 3.02 7.63
CA LYS A 30 -4.71 2.72 9.05
C LYS A 30 -5.71 3.43 9.97
N SER A 31 -6.13 4.66 9.65
CA SER A 31 -7.12 5.38 10.45
C SER A 31 -8.56 4.88 10.27
N GLN A 32 -8.84 4.12 9.19
CA GLN A 32 -10.17 3.54 8.95
C GLN A 32 -10.35 2.20 9.66
N ASP A 33 -9.36 1.30 9.52
CA ASP A 33 -9.32 0.01 10.21
C ASP A 33 -7.87 -0.47 10.32
N LEU A 34 -7.35 -0.54 11.55
CA LEU A 34 -5.95 -0.88 11.79
C LEU A 34 -5.59 -2.29 11.28
N ILE A 35 -6.49 -3.27 11.48
CA ILE A 35 -6.21 -4.68 11.20
C ILE A 35 -6.27 -4.92 9.69
N LEU A 36 -7.28 -4.38 9.01
CA LEU A 36 -7.42 -4.53 7.56
C LEU A 36 -6.36 -3.72 6.81
N ALA A 37 -5.95 -2.56 7.33
CA ALA A 37 -4.85 -1.79 6.78
C ALA A 37 -3.51 -2.53 6.89
N GLU A 38 -3.25 -3.24 7.99
CA GLU A 38 -2.05 -4.07 8.12
C GLU A 38 -2.04 -5.20 7.09
N LYS A 39 -3.20 -5.84 6.84
CA LYS A 39 -3.32 -6.86 5.79
C LYS A 39 -3.10 -6.29 4.40
N LEU A 40 -3.66 -5.11 4.11
CA LEU A 40 -3.43 -4.40 2.86
C LEU A 40 -1.94 -4.08 2.69
N PHE A 41 -1.30 -3.56 3.73
CA PHE A 41 0.13 -3.29 3.73
C PHE A 41 0.94 -4.56 3.43
N ASN A 42 0.68 -5.66 4.14
CA ASN A 42 1.36 -6.95 3.91
C ASN A 42 1.19 -7.45 2.48
N ALA A 43 -0.01 -7.36 1.90
CA ALA A 43 -0.29 -7.75 0.50
C ALA A 43 0.46 -6.88 -0.53
N THR A 44 1.00 -5.74 -0.10
CA THR A 44 1.84 -4.86 -0.92
C THR A 44 3.34 -4.98 -0.61
N GLN A 45 3.78 -5.99 0.14
CA GLN A 45 5.21 -6.21 0.42
C GLN A 45 5.74 -7.46 -0.31
N PRO A 46 7.03 -7.46 -0.73
CA PRO A 46 7.75 -8.69 -1.05
C PRO A 46 7.66 -9.71 0.09
N GLU A 47 7.56 -11.00 -0.24
CA GLU A 47 7.46 -12.10 0.73
C GLU A 47 8.66 -12.10 1.70
N PHE A 48 9.86 -11.76 1.21
CA PHE A 48 11.04 -11.62 2.06
C PHE A 48 10.84 -10.58 3.17
N LEU A 49 10.33 -9.38 2.83
CA LEU A 49 10.12 -8.30 3.80
C LEU A 49 9.05 -8.70 4.82
N TYR A 50 7.92 -9.24 4.36
CA TYR A 50 6.86 -9.74 5.23
C TYR A 50 7.39 -10.76 6.26
N ARG A 51 8.19 -11.74 5.83
CA ARG A 51 8.76 -12.75 6.73
C ARG A 51 9.74 -12.16 7.72
N ARG A 52 10.61 -11.26 7.25
CA ARG A 52 11.59 -10.58 8.09
C ARG A 52 10.93 -9.79 9.21
N GLU A 53 9.86 -9.04 8.90
CA GLU A 53 9.12 -8.24 9.89
C GLU A 53 8.37 -9.07 10.93
N ARG A 54 8.03 -10.31 10.58
CA ARG A 54 7.27 -11.24 11.42
C ARG A 54 8.14 -12.30 12.11
N ASP A 55 9.45 -12.15 12.07
CA ASP A 55 10.43 -13.14 12.57
C ASP A 55 10.18 -14.56 12.06
N LEU A 56 9.73 -14.67 10.80
CA LEU A 56 9.48 -15.94 10.11
C LEU A 56 10.73 -16.38 9.32
N SER A 57 10.88 -17.69 9.11
CA SER A 57 12.01 -18.22 8.34
C SER A 57 11.99 -17.70 6.89
N THR A 58 13.11 -17.12 6.46
CA THR A 58 13.39 -16.67 5.09
C THR A 58 14.17 -17.72 4.27
N THR A 59 14.29 -18.96 4.78
CA THR A 59 15.03 -20.02 4.10
C THR A 59 14.44 -20.29 2.72
N GLY A 60 15.27 -20.17 1.68
CA GLY A 60 14.85 -20.38 0.28
C GLY A 60 14.20 -19.16 -0.39
N ILE A 61 14.27 -17.99 0.24
CA ILE A 61 13.76 -16.71 -0.30
C ILE A 61 14.90 -15.69 -0.29
N GLU A 62 15.16 -15.07 -1.42
CA GLU A 62 16.22 -14.07 -1.58
C GLU A 62 15.70 -12.65 -1.25
N TYR A 63 16.61 -11.77 -0.83
CA TYR A 63 16.27 -10.40 -0.42
C TYR A 63 15.69 -9.55 -1.56
N ASP A 64 16.19 -9.77 -2.77
CA ASP A 64 15.83 -9.06 -4.00
C ASP A 64 14.77 -9.80 -4.83
N ASP A 65 14.20 -10.90 -4.29
CA ASP A 65 13.08 -11.59 -4.91
C ASP A 65 11.86 -10.65 -4.92
N PRO A 66 11.34 -10.26 -6.10
CA PRO A 66 10.23 -9.35 -6.19
C PRO A 66 8.89 -10.02 -5.87
N ILE A 67 8.83 -11.33 -5.67
CA ILE A 67 7.56 -12.03 -5.39
C ILE A 67 6.92 -11.47 -4.12
N GLY A 68 5.72 -10.92 -4.28
CA GLY A 68 4.89 -10.36 -3.23
C GLY A 68 4.33 -11.42 -2.30
N HIS A 69 4.12 -11.04 -1.04
CA HIS A 69 3.42 -11.86 -0.08
C HIS A 69 2.00 -12.18 -0.57
N PHE A 70 1.64 -13.46 -0.56
CA PHE A 70 0.36 -13.93 -1.07
C PHE A 70 -0.33 -14.89 -0.11
N ASN A 71 -1.37 -14.39 0.55
CA ASN A 71 -2.29 -15.17 1.34
C ASN A 71 -3.72 -14.94 0.82
N PRO A 72 -4.35 -15.91 0.13
CA PRO A 72 -5.68 -15.74 -0.44
C PRO A 72 -6.76 -15.29 0.56
N ASN A 73 -6.71 -15.79 1.80
CA ASN A 73 -7.70 -15.44 2.82
C ASN A 73 -7.56 -13.99 3.28
N ASP A 74 -6.33 -13.47 3.36
CA ASP A 74 -6.09 -12.07 3.68
C ASP A 74 -6.39 -11.18 2.47
N LEU A 75 -6.03 -11.60 1.25
CA LEU A 75 -6.36 -10.84 0.03
C LEU A 75 -7.87 -10.67 -0.16
N VAL A 76 -8.70 -11.68 0.14
CA VAL A 76 -10.17 -11.53 0.10
C VAL A 76 -10.65 -10.45 1.07
N GLN A 77 -10.05 -10.36 2.26
CA GLN A 77 -10.36 -9.32 3.24
C GLN A 77 -9.85 -7.94 2.81
N VAL A 78 -8.69 -7.89 2.13
CA VAL A 78 -8.16 -6.66 1.54
C VAL A 78 -9.07 -6.14 0.44
N VAL A 79 -9.53 -7.01 -0.46
CA VAL A 79 -10.49 -6.63 -1.51
C VAL A 79 -11.78 -6.08 -0.89
N TYR A 80 -12.32 -6.77 0.11
CA TYR A 80 -13.48 -6.29 0.85
C TYR A 80 -13.25 -4.92 1.49
N PHE A 81 -12.09 -4.74 2.14
CA PHE A 81 -11.71 -3.49 2.80
C PHE A 81 -11.63 -2.33 1.81
N ILE A 82 -10.99 -2.54 0.65
CA ILE A 82 -10.90 -1.50 -0.37
C ILE A 82 -12.29 -1.10 -0.88
N ASP A 83 -13.10 -2.08 -1.28
CA ASP A 83 -14.40 -1.84 -1.90
C ASP A 83 -15.43 -1.23 -0.93
N ASN A 84 -15.41 -1.64 0.34
CA ASN A 84 -16.51 -1.33 1.28
C ASN A 84 -16.13 -0.32 2.36
N VAL A 85 -14.84 -0.04 2.57
CA VAL A 85 -14.39 0.85 3.64
C VAL A 85 -13.51 1.96 3.09
N LEU A 86 -12.37 1.63 2.46
CA LEU A 86 -11.36 2.61 2.09
C LEU A 86 -11.82 3.54 0.96
N CYS A 87 -12.27 3.00 -0.18
CA CYS A 87 -12.76 3.84 -1.29
C CYS A 87 -13.99 4.66 -0.88
N PRO A 88 -15.01 4.09 -0.19
CA PRO A 88 -16.13 4.89 0.33
C PRO A 88 -15.72 5.96 1.35
N ALA A 89 -14.67 5.74 2.14
CA ALA A 89 -14.12 6.77 3.04
C ALA A 89 -13.48 7.91 2.22
N LEU A 90 -12.60 7.60 1.27
CA LEU A 90 -11.98 8.60 0.38
C LEU A 90 -13.03 9.41 -0.39
N ASN A 91 -14.09 8.78 -0.89
CA ASN A 91 -15.17 9.46 -1.60
C ASN A 91 -15.97 10.47 -0.77
N ARG A 92 -15.91 10.37 0.57
CA ARG A 92 -16.57 11.31 1.48
C ARG A 92 -15.69 12.51 1.81
N GLU A 93 -14.40 12.45 1.50
CA GLU A 93 -13.49 13.55 1.76
C GLU A 93 -13.65 14.66 0.71
N GLU A 94 -13.95 15.86 1.19
CA GLU A 94 -14.16 17.03 0.33
C GLU A 94 -12.86 17.83 0.09
N LYS A 95 -11.83 17.54 0.88
CA LYS A 95 -10.55 18.25 0.88
C LYS A 95 -9.39 17.31 0.55
N PRO A 96 -8.26 17.84 0.06
CA PRO A 96 -7.03 17.05 -0.06
C PRO A 96 -6.67 16.40 1.27
N ILE A 97 -6.27 15.12 1.23
CA ILE A 97 -6.03 14.31 2.43
C ILE A 97 -4.90 14.90 3.29
N LEU A 98 -3.89 15.54 2.68
CA LEU A 98 -2.84 16.19 3.45
C LEU A 98 -3.35 17.38 4.27
N GLU A 99 -4.42 18.07 3.86
CA GLU A 99 -5.02 19.16 4.65
C GLU A 99 -5.66 18.64 5.94
N MET A 100 -6.11 17.38 5.99
CA MET A 100 -6.61 16.75 7.22
C MET A 100 -5.52 16.62 8.29
N TYR A 101 -4.26 16.66 7.87
CA TYR A 101 -3.08 16.55 8.71
C TYR A 101 -2.32 17.88 8.83
N ASP A 102 -2.98 19.02 8.59
CA ASP A 102 -2.35 20.36 8.59
C ASP A 102 -1.21 20.52 7.56
N GLY A 103 -1.29 19.77 6.46
CA GLY A 103 -0.35 19.82 5.34
C GLY A 103 0.78 18.79 5.42
N LYS A 104 1.58 18.74 4.35
CA LYS A 104 2.62 17.71 4.14
C LYS A 104 3.62 17.58 5.28
N GLN A 105 4.17 18.70 5.78
CA GLN A 105 5.19 18.63 6.82
C GLN A 105 4.63 18.03 8.11
N LYS A 106 3.41 18.43 8.49
CA LYS A 106 2.74 17.91 9.67
C LYS A 106 2.35 16.44 9.53
N PHE A 107 1.92 16.03 8.33
CA PHE A 107 1.76 14.61 8.01
C PHE A 107 3.06 13.82 8.19
N LEU A 108 4.20 14.31 7.68
CA LEU A 108 5.48 13.62 7.83
C LEU A 108 5.92 13.53 9.31
N ASP A 109 5.77 14.61 10.07
CA ASP A 109 6.06 14.62 11.52
C ASP A 109 5.19 13.56 12.25
N LEU A 110 3.90 13.50 11.92
CA LEU A 110 2.96 12.50 12.47
C LEU A 110 3.36 11.07 12.06
N TYR A 111 3.63 10.87 10.78
CA TYR A 111 4.04 9.58 10.22
C TYR A 111 5.29 9.02 10.91
N ASP A 112 6.31 9.86 11.15
CA ASP A 112 7.54 9.47 11.85
C ASP A 112 7.30 9.12 13.32
N SER A 113 6.36 9.79 13.97
CA SER A 113 6.02 9.54 15.38
C SER A 113 5.11 8.33 15.60
N GLU A 114 4.27 7.99 14.62
CA GLU A 114 3.20 6.99 14.74
C GLU A 114 3.19 5.99 13.58
N THR A 115 4.36 5.57 13.10
CA THR A 115 4.45 4.73 11.90
C THR A 115 3.84 3.34 12.14
N GLY A 116 4.21 2.67 13.24
CA GLY A 116 3.77 1.31 13.53
C GLY A 116 4.24 0.33 12.45
N PHE A 117 3.34 -0.53 11.95
CA PHE A 117 3.66 -1.47 10.86
C PHE A 117 4.03 -0.79 9.53
N LEU A 118 3.85 0.52 9.40
CA LEU A 118 4.21 1.25 8.18
C LEU A 118 5.69 1.64 8.11
N SER A 119 6.51 1.31 9.11
CA SER A 119 7.89 1.81 9.25
C SER A 119 8.77 1.58 8.01
N GLU A 120 8.52 0.54 7.22
CA GLU A 120 9.32 0.22 6.04
C GLU A 120 9.09 1.14 4.83
N ILE A 121 8.04 1.96 4.80
CA ILE A 121 7.80 2.85 3.63
C ILE A 121 8.87 3.96 3.58
N CYS A 122 9.42 4.37 4.74
CA CYS A 122 10.47 5.39 4.88
C CYS A 122 10.19 6.64 4.04
N LEU A 123 9.27 7.52 4.46
CA LEU A 123 8.90 8.73 3.72
C LEU A 123 9.90 9.87 3.91
N TYR A 124 10.08 10.69 2.86
CA TYR A 124 10.96 11.85 2.87
C TYR A 124 10.22 13.09 2.34
N ASP A 125 10.68 14.27 2.75
CA ASP A 125 10.17 15.53 2.18
C ASP A 125 10.45 15.67 0.67
N SER A 126 11.37 14.90 0.09
CA SER A 126 11.55 14.89 -1.36
C SER A 126 10.49 14.07 -2.13
N ASP A 127 9.66 13.28 -1.45
CA ASP A 127 8.68 12.43 -2.13
C ASP A 127 7.53 13.23 -2.73
N ALA A 128 7.04 12.73 -3.87
CA ALA A 128 5.82 13.23 -4.50
C ALA A 128 4.59 12.65 -3.80
N PHE A 129 3.59 13.52 -3.59
CA PHE A 129 2.30 13.18 -3.01
C PHE A 129 1.18 13.59 -3.98
N GLN A 130 0.29 12.65 -4.25
CA GLN A 130 -1.04 12.91 -4.79
C GLN A 130 -2.04 12.71 -3.66
N ASP A 131 -2.66 13.80 -3.24
CA ASP A 131 -3.51 13.84 -2.04
C ASP A 131 -4.98 14.16 -2.35
N ARG A 132 -5.34 14.33 -3.63
CA ARG A 132 -6.75 14.53 -4.01
C ARG A 132 -7.51 13.22 -3.79
N PRO A 133 -8.62 13.23 -3.03
CA PRO A 133 -9.32 12.00 -2.65
C PRO A 133 -9.71 11.12 -3.84
N GLY A 134 -10.29 11.70 -4.90
CA GLY A 134 -10.65 10.93 -6.10
C GLY A 134 -9.47 10.31 -6.86
N MET A 135 -8.28 10.90 -6.80
CA MET A 135 -7.07 10.30 -7.40
C MET A 135 -6.53 9.17 -6.52
N MET A 136 -6.59 9.32 -5.20
CA MET A 136 -6.23 8.26 -4.25
C MET A 136 -7.21 7.09 -4.32
N GLU A 137 -8.50 7.37 -4.46
CA GLU A 137 -9.54 6.36 -4.65
C GLU A 137 -9.30 5.57 -5.95
N ALA A 138 -9.10 6.26 -7.08
CA ALA A 138 -8.76 5.59 -8.34
C ALA A 138 -7.48 4.72 -8.22
N THR A 139 -6.51 5.18 -7.43
CA THR A 139 -5.30 4.40 -7.11
C THR A 139 -5.65 3.14 -6.30
N CYS A 140 -6.50 3.26 -5.28
CA CYS A 140 -6.97 2.12 -4.50
C CYS A 140 -7.75 1.13 -5.35
N MET A 141 -8.61 1.60 -6.26
CA MET A 141 -9.37 0.75 -7.17
C MET A 141 -8.46 -0.01 -8.14
N ASN A 142 -7.47 0.66 -8.75
CA ASN A 142 -6.51 -0.01 -9.63
C ASN A 142 -5.71 -1.10 -8.89
N LEU A 143 -5.30 -0.83 -7.65
CA LEU A 143 -4.63 -1.83 -6.81
C LEU A 143 -5.59 -2.99 -6.46
N ASN A 144 -6.86 -2.70 -6.21
CA ASN A 144 -7.88 -3.71 -5.93
C ASN A 144 -8.10 -4.65 -7.12
N GLU A 145 -8.13 -4.12 -8.34
CA GLU A 145 -8.26 -4.95 -9.55
C GLU A 145 -7.05 -5.88 -9.72
N LEU A 146 -5.83 -5.42 -9.40
CA LEU A 146 -4.65 -6.29 -9.37
C LEU A 146 -4.79 -7.42 -8.32
N PHE A 147 -5.33 -7.14 -7.13
CA PHE A 147 -5.58 -8.17 -6.13
C PHE A 147 -6.67 -9.16 -6.53
N LYS A 148 -7.75 -8.69 -7.13
CA LYS A 148 -8.83 -9.55 -7.65
C LYS A 148 -8.31 -10.49 -8.72
N GLU A 149 -7.48 -10.00 -9.65
CA GLU A 149 -6.88 -10.83 -10.70
C GLU A 149 -5.82 -11.79 -10.13
N SER A 150 -5.02 -11.34 -9.17
CA SER A 150 -4.07 -12.18 -8.44
C SER A 150 -4.77 -13.34 -7.72
N LEU A 151 -5.92 -13.10 -7.09
CA LEU A 151 -6.79 -14.12 -6.51
C LEU A 151 -7.37 -15.06 -7.58
N HIS A 152 -7.88 -14.50 -8.68
CA HIS A 152 -8.51 -15.26 -9.77
C HIS A 152 -7.54 -16.26 -10.41
N THR A 153 -6.30 -15.81 -10.65
CA THR A 153 -5.23 -16.59 -11.28
C THR A 153 -4.39 -17.37 -10.27
N ASN A 154 -4.66 -17.21 -8.97
CA ASN A 154 -3.86 -17.77 -7.88
C ASN A 154 -2.35 -17.52 -8.06
N THR A 155 -2.00 -16.29 -8.43
CA THR A 155 -0.63 -15.88 -8.77
C THR A 155 -0.25 -14.64 -7.97
N PRO A 156 0.88 -14.63 -7.23
CA PRO A 156 1.32 -13.46 -6.48
C PRO A 156 1.71 -12.30 -7.41
N LEU A 157 1.49 -11.08 -6.95
CA LEU A 157 2.06 -9.89 -7.59
C LEU A 157 3.58 -9.91 -7.44
N LYS A 158 4.30 -9.35 -8.42
CA LYS A 158 5.67 -8.90 -8.25
C LYS A 158 5.68 -7.45 -7.79
N ILE A 159 6.55 -7.14 -6.83
CA ILE A 159 6.58 -5.86 -6.13
C ILE A 159 8.01 -5.33 -6.14
N TYR A 160 8.17 -4.12 -6.67
CA TYR A 160 9.47 -3.47 -6.82
C TYR A 160 9.44 -2.06 -6.23
N ALA A 161 10.61 -1.56 -5.83
CA ALA A 161 10.82 -0.17 -5.44
C ALA A 161 12.08 0.37 -6.11
N TYR A 162 12.02 1.58 -6.69
CA TYR A 162 13.17 2.28 -7.27
C TYR A 162 13.03 3.80 -7.15
#